data_AF-A0A094I2I5-F1
#
_entry.id   AF-A0A094I2I5-F1
#
_cell.length_a   1.000
_cell.length_b   1.000
_cell.length_c   1.000
_cell.angle_alpha   90.00
_cell.angle_beta   90.00
_cell.angle_gamma   90.00
#
_symmetry.space_group_name_H-M   'P 1'
#
loop_
_entity.id
_entity.type
_entity.pdbx_description
1 polymer ?
#
loop_
_entity_poly.entity_id
_entity_poly.type
_entity_poly.pdbx_seq_one_letter_code
_entity_poly.pdbx_strand_id
1 'polypeptide(L)'
;MESIRPLLATPTFVLALVLLLALAFALAFAMDTPAGHQLPRPPSLNSPPPSLNSPPITMLPTEIIQHIASFLPPSGAASFASTCLCIRLAAGTQYLSALRASRTEILALLELLLADAPNNPIVNFPSRLLCADCARLIPIYIGCGASATSVFRKTWDLSTRYIVSSFSPPIFYTIMAMHRHGHQCDELLSRIAPPTTTRYTSSSGIASQHTVHYRIATTGPLLIRTQVTYIFPRPPLDDREHTLGSFCHHIGGKTERFSTTMKLVQTEALSGTGRSQPKFIDCNYCRTTVLVGARKLRGRGIGLFITWWKDLGDGRPADETWTDQIGLSTRPEKWRHVRHGTIPVVEAFEGQNARYLDFDEVMTRADWKELLRLSPIQ
;
A
#
# COMPACT_ATOMS: atom_id res chain seq x y z
N MET A 1 34.37 19.06 2.76
CA MET A 1 33.54 18.52 1.66
C MET A 1 33.89 19.23 0.34
N GLU A 2 35.19 19.37 0.03
CA GLU A 2 35.70 20.27 -1.01
C GLU A 2 36.64 19.60 -2.04
N SER A 3 36.45 18.30 -2.33
CA SER A 3 37.33 17.57 -3.26
C SER A 3 36.68 17.09 -4.56
N ILE A 4 35.42 17.44 -4.84
CA ILE A 4 34.71 16.93 -6.06
C ILE A 4 34.66 17.97 -7.19
N ARG A 5 35.00 19.23 -6.93
CA ARG A 5 34.90 20.31 -7.94
C ARG A 5 35.85 20.21 -9.16
N PRO A 6 37.06 19.60 -9.13
CA PRO A 6 37.92 19.64 -10.31
C PRO A 6 37.59 18.56 -11.35
N LEU A 7 36.76 17.56 -11.02
CA LEU A 7 36.41 16.46 -11.92
C LEU A 7 35.31 16.80 -12.93
N LEU A 8 34.49 17.83 -12.65
CA LEU A 8 33.36 18.23 -13.50
C LEU A 8 33.72 19.23 -14.59
N ALA A 9 34.95 19.75 -14.62
CA ALA A 9 35.40 20.77 -15.57
C ALA A 9 36.36 20.24 -16.63
N THR A 10 36.67 18.94 -16.63
CA THR A 10 37.55 18.38 -17.66
C THR A 10 36.73 18.11 -18.93
N PRO A 11 37.20 18.55 -20.11
CA PRO A 11 36.49 18.34 -21.38
C PRO A 11 36.29 16.85 -21.69
N THR A 12 37.12 15.98 -21.13
CA THR A 12 36.99 14.52 -21.20
C THR A 12 35.76 13.98 -20.48
N PHE A 13 35.38 14.56 -19.33
CA PHE A 13 34.19 14.15 -18.60
C PHE A 13 32.90 14.58 -19.32
N VAL A 14 32.89 15.79 -19.89
CA VAL A 14 31.77 16.30 -20.70
C VAL A 14 31.60 15.44 -21.96
N LEU A 15 32.70 15.11 -22.64
CA LEU A 15 32.66 14.23 -23.82
C LEU A 15 32.15 12.82 -23.47
N ALA A 16 32.59 12.24 -22.34
CA ALA A 16 32.13 10.93 -21.88
C ALA A 16 30.62 10.94 -21.55
N LEU A 17 30.11 12.02 -20.95
CA LEU A 17 28.69 12.18 -20.66
C LEU A 17 27.85 12.32 -21.94
N VAL A 18 28.34 13.09 -22.93
CA VAL A 18 27.67 13.25 -24.24
C VAL A 18 27.65 11.92 -25.01
N LEU A 19 28.74 11.16 -24.99
CA LEU A 19 28.81 9.84 -25.63
C LEU A 19 27.88 8.83 -24.94
N LEU A 20 27.78 8.84 -23.61
CA LEU A 20 26.83 8.00 -22.86
C LEU A 20 25.38 8.33 -23.20
N LEU A 21 25.04 9.62 -23.31
CA LEU A 21 23.70 10.05 -23.70
C LEU A 21 23.38 9.70 -25.16
N ALA A 22 24.34 9.86 -26.08
CA ALA A 22 24.18 9.47 -27.47
C ALA A 22 24.02 7.95 -27.65
N LEU A 23 24.77 7.14 -26.88
CA LEU A 23 24.65 5.68 -26.86
C LEU A 23 23.28 5.24 -26.30
N ALA A 24 22.81 5.86 -25.22
CA ALA A 24 21.48 5.59 -24.67
C ALA A 24 20.37 5.93 -25.67
N PHE A 25 20.54 7.02 -26.43
CA PHE A 25 19.60 7.41 -27.49
C PHE A 25 19.62 6.42 -28.66
N ALA A 26 20.80 5.99 -29.10
CA ALA A 26 20.95 5.00 -30.17
C ALA A 26 20.35 3.63 -29.78
N LEU A 27 20.53 3.20 -28.52
CA LEU A 27 19.94 1.95 -28.01
C LEU A 27 18.41 2.04 -27.88
N ALA A 28 17.87 3.20 -27.53
CA ALA A 28 16.42 3.42 -27.50
C ALA A 28 15.79 3.31 -28.90
N PHE A 29 16.50 3.75 -29.94
CA PHE A 29 16.04 3.64 -31.33
C PHE A 29 16.30 2.26 -31.97
N ALA A 30 17.36 1.55 -31.55
CA ALA A 30 17.66 0.22 -32.07
C ALA A 30 16.66 -0.87 -31.60
N MET A 31 15.95 -0.62 -30.49
CA MET A 31 14.98 -1.55 -29.92
C MET A 31 13.56 -1.43 -30.55
N ASP A 32 13.32 -0.44 -31.40
CA ASP A 32 12.09 -0.30 -32.19
C ASP A 32 12.33 -0.65 -33.66
N THR A 33 12.49 -1.95 -33.93
CA THR A 33 12.32 -2.49 -35.29
C THR A 33 11.34 -3.65 -35.27
N PRO A 34 10.08 -3.46 -35.71
CA PRO A 34 9.23 -4.57 -36.10
C PRO A 34 9.54 -4.92 -37.55
N ALA A 35 10.31 -6.00 -37.75
CA ALA A 35 10.37 -6.68 -39.04
C ALA A 35 9.11 -7.54 -39.23
N GLY A 36 8.36 -7.28 -40.29
CA GLY A 36 7.21 -8.10 -40.65
C GLY A 36 6.37 -7.50 -41.79
N HIS A 37 6.93 -7.43 -43.00
CA HIS A 37 6.13 -7.22 -44.20
C HIS A 37 5.17 -8.41 -44.40
N GLN A 38 3.87 -8.18 -44.24
CA GLN A 38 2.83 -9.04 -44.83
C GLN A 38 2.11 -8.26 -45.94
N LEU A 39 1.94 -8.94 -47.08
CA LEU A 39 1.17 -8.47 -48.25
C LEU A 39 -0.31 -8.24 -47.92
N PRO A 40 -1.04 -7.41 -48.69
CA PRO A 40 -2.42 -7.04 -48.40
C PRO A 40 -3.39 -8.21 -48.58
N ARG A 41 -4.15 -8.51 -47.51
CA ARG A 41 -5.33 -9.38 -47.55
C ARG A 41 -6.57 -8.52 -47.82
N PRO A 42 -7.56 -8.97 -48.62
CA PRO A 42 -8.75 -8.17 -48.91
C PRO A 42 -9.61 -7.91 -47.65
N PRO A 43 -10.39 -6.82 -47.62
CA PRO A 43 -11.04 -6.34 -46.40
C PRO A 43 -12.16 -7.30 -45.93
N SER A 44 -12.12 -7.70 -44.66
CA SER A 44 -13.24 -8.40 -44.02
C SER A 44 -14.29 -7.39 -43.56
N LEU A 45 -15.57 -7.73 -43.72
CA LEU A 45 -16.76 -6.90 -43.42
C LEU A 45 -16.97 -6.48 -41.95
N ASN A 46 -15.99 -6.70 -41.06
CA ASN A 46 -16.10 -6.40 -39.62
C ASN A 46 -15.08 -5.35 -39.15
N SER A 47 -14.66 -4.42 -40.02
CA SER A 47 -13.79 -3.32 -39.61
C SER A 47 -14.50 -2.39 -38.61
N PRO A 48 -13.79 -1.93 -37.55
CA PRO A 48 -14.27 -0.84 -36.68
C PRO A 48 -14.69 0.37 -37.52
N PRO A 49 -15.58 1.24 -37.01
CA PRO A 49 -15.95 2.46 -37.73
C PRO A 49 -14.69 3.24 -38.13
N PRO A 50 -14.66 3.84 -39.33
CA PRO A 50 -13.53 4.63 -39.78
C PRO A 50 -13.18 5.65 -38.70
N SER A 51 -11.92 5.69 -38.29
CA SER A 51 -11.41 6.75 -37.42
C SER A 51 -11.87 8.08 -37.99
N LEU A 52 -12.67 8.82 -37.23
CA LEU A 52 -13.09 10.17 -37.58
C LEU A 52 -11.87 10.95 -38.06
N ASN A 53 -11.92 11.44 -39.29
CA ASN A 53 -10.86 12.21 -39.97
C ASN A 53 -10.62 13.60 -39.33
N SER A 54 -10.78 13.74 -38.02
CA SER A 54 -10.36 14.94 -37.29
C SER A 54 -8.84 15.03 -37.36
N PRO A 55 -8.27 16.20 -37.72
CA PRO A 55 -6.83 16.39 -37.62
C PRO A 55 -6.40 16.10 -36.17
N PRO A 56 -5.27 15.41 -35.97
CA PRO A 56 -4.80 15.12 -34.62
C PRO A 56 -4.67 16.44 -33.87
N ILE A 57 -5.14 16.47 -32.63
CA ILE A 57 -5.14 17.64 -31.75
C ILE A 57 -3.76 18.31 -31.63
N THR A 58 -2.70 17.59 -31.99
CA THR A 58 -1.31 18.06 -32.11
C THR A 58 -1.07 19.05 -33.26
N MET A 59 -1.99 19.18 -34.21
CA MET A 59 -1.92 20.16 -35.31
C MET A 59 -2.57 21.51 -34.97
N LEU A 60 -3.20 21.63 -33.79
CA LEU A 60 -3.74 22.91 -33.35
C LEU A 60 -2.61 23.91 -33.05
N PRO A 61 -2.79 25.21 -33.35
CA PRO A 61 -1.87 26.25 -32.90
C PRO A 61 -1.68 26.22 -31.38
N THR A 62 -0.48 26.55 -30.92
CA THR A 62 -0.12 26.57 -29.49
C THR A 62 -1.09 27.41 -28.67
N GLU A 63 -1.56 28.53 -29.21
CA GLU A 63 -2.51 29.43 -28.58
C GLU A 63 -3.86 28.75 -28.30
N ILE A 64 -4.31 27.89 -29.22
CA ILE A 64 -5.54 27.12 -29.05
C ILE A 64 -5.35 26.04 -27.99
N ILE A 65 -4.22 25.33 -27.99
CA ILE A 65 -3.89 24.33 -26.97
C ILE A 65 -3.82 24.97 -25.58
N GLN A 66 -3.20 26.14 -25.47
CA GLN A 66 -3.13 26.93 -24.23
C GLN A 66 -4.51 27.40 -23.80
N HIS A 67 -5.34 27.86 -24.74
CA HIS A 67 -6.71 28.28 -24.45
C HIS A 67 -7.53 27.13 -23.90
N ILE A 68 -7.46 25.93 -24.53
CA ILE A 68 -8.09 24.71 -24.01
C ILE A 68 -7.59 24.41 -22.60
N ALA A 69 -6.27 24.37 -22.39
CA ALA A 69 -5.68 24.09 -21.08
C ALA A 69 -6.12 25.09 -20.00
N SER A 70 -6.37 26.35 -20.35
CA SER A 70 -6.82 27.39 -19.43
C SER A 70 -8.26 27.22 -18.93
N PHE A 71 -9.09 26.46 -19.64
CA PHE A 71 -10.46 26.12 -19.20
C PHE A 71 -10.54 24.82 -18.41
N LEU A 72 -9.46 24.04 -18.36
CA LEU A 72 -9.42 22.80 -17.61
C LEU A 72 -9.07 23.07 -16.14
N PRO A 73 -9.63 22.30 -15.19
CA PRO A 73 -9.11 22.31 -13.82
C PRO A 73 -7.64 21.83 -13.82
N PRO A 74 -6.85 22.14 -12.78
CA PRO A 74 -5.42 21.79 -12.73
C PRO A 74 -5.12 20.31 -13.03
N SER A 75 -5.92 19.39 -12.48
CA SER A 75 -5.87 17.95 -12.77
C SER A 75 -6.16 17.63 -14.25
N GLY A 76 -7.20 18.24 -14.81
CA GLY A 76 -7.56 18.10 -16.23
C GLY A 76 -6.47 18.62 -17.15
N ALA A 77 -5.91 19.81 -16.88
CA ALA A 77 -4.81 20.39 -17.64
C ALA A 77 -3.56 19.50 -17.57
N ALA A 78 -3.27 18.92 -16.40
CA ALA A 78 -2.16 18.00 -16.22
C ALA A 78 -2.36 16.68 -16.99
N SER A 79 -3.57 16.12 -16.97
CA SER A 79 -3.92 14.93 -17.76
C SER A 79 -3.80 15.23 -19.26
N PHE A 80 -4.35 16.37 -19.70
CA PHE A 80 -4.26 16.82 -21.09
C PHE A 80 -2.80 16.97 -21.54
N ALA A 81 -1.96 17.64 -20.74
CA ALA A 81 -0.52 17.76 -20.97
C ALA A 81 0.26 16.43 -20.86
N SER A 82 -0.34 15.37 -20.33
CA SER A 82 0.29 14.05 -20.25
C SER A 82 0.16 13.23 -21.54
N THR A 83 -0.84 13.56 -22.37
CA THR A 83 -1.17 12.80 -23.60
C THR A 83 -0.03 12.73 -24.62
N CYS A 84 0.68 13.83 -24.89
CA CYS A 84 1.84 13.82 -25.77
C CYS A 84 2.82 14.98 -25.47
N LEU A 85 4.04 14.89 -26.01
CA LEU A 85 5.07 15.91 -25.81
C LEU A 85 4.66 17.28 -26.39
N CYS A 86 4.03 17.31 -27.58
CA CYS A 86 3.60 18.56 -28.21
C CYS A 86 2.58 19.32 -27.36
N ILE A 87 1.55 18.62 -26.87
CA ILE A 87 0.54 19.22 -26.00
C ILE A 87 1.19 19.68 -24.69
N ARG A 88 2.11 18.89 -24.11
CA ARG A 88 2.83 19.27 -22.89
C ARG A 88 3.59 20.59 -23.04
N LEU A 89 4.34 20.72 -24.14
CA LEU A 89 5.13 21.92 -24.40
C LEU A 89 4.23 23.13 -24.64
N ALA A 90 3.13 22.94 -25.38
CA ALA A 90 2.17 24.00 -25.68
C ALA A 90 1.38 24.45 -24.45
N ALA A 91 0.80 23.51 -23.69
CA ALA A 91 0.01 23.78 -22.48
C ALA A 91 0.81 24.44 -21.35
N GLY A 92 2.14 24.31 -21.37
CA GLY A 92 3.02 24.93 -20.39
C GLY A 92 3.00 24.24 -19.02
N THR A 93 3.28 25.00 -17.97
CA THR A 93 3.48 24.47 -16.60
C THR A 93 2.68 25.22 -15.53
N GLN A 94 1.81 26.15 -15.94
CA GLN A 94 1.08 27.05 -15.04
C GLN A 94 0.20 26.25 -14.04
N TYR A 95 -0.43 25.17 -14.51
CA TYR A 95 -1.28 24.29 -13.70
C TYR A 95 -0.51 23.52 -12.61
N LEU A 96 0.81 23.35 -12.72
CA LEU A 96 1.60 22.57 -11.75
C LEU A 96 1.62 23.20 -10.36
N SER A 97 1.58 24.53 -10.27
CA SER A 97 1.56 25.23 -8.99
C SER A 97 0.27 24.97 -8.21
N ALA A 98 -0.88 25.11 -8.88
CA ALA A 98 -2.20 24.81 -8.33
C ALA A 98 -2.35 23.31 -7.99
N LEU A 99 -1.84 22.43 -8.86
CA LEU A 99 -1.82 20.99 -8.61
C LEU A 99 -1.04 20.66 -7.33
N ARG A 100 0.17 21.22 -7.16
CA ARG A 100 0.99 21.02 -5.94
C ARG A 100 0.34 21.58 -4.67
N ALA A 101 -0.46 22.63 -4.81
CA ALA A 101 -1.14 23.27 -3.68
C ALA A 101 -2.40 22.50 -3.22
N SER A 102 -2.93 21.58 -4.02
CA SER A 102 -4.19 20.89 -3.74
C SER A 102 -4.04 19.36 -3.84
N ARG A 103 -4.10 18.70 -2.68
CA ARG A 103 -4.14 17.23 -2.59
C ARG A 103 -5.33 16.65 -3.38
N THR A 104 -6.47 17.33 -3.33
CA THR A 104 -7.68 16.97 -4.08
C THR A 104 -7.43 16.95 -5.59
N GLU A 105 -6.76 17.96 -6.13
CA GLU A 105 -6.40 18.00 -7.56
C GLU A 105 -5.40 16.89 -7.92
N ILE A 106 -4.46 16.57 -7.03
CA ILE A 106 -3.51 15.46 -7.28
C ILE A 106 -4.25 14.12 -7.35
N LEU A 107 -5.18 13.88 -6.44
CA LEU A 107 -6.00 12.66 -6.46
C LEU A 107 -6.95 12.64 -7.66
N ALA A 108 -7.51 13.79 -8.06
CA ALA A 108 -8.29 13.88 -9.29
C ALA A 108 -7.45 13.58 -10.55
N LEU A 109 -6.20 14.05 -10.60
CA LEU A 109 -5.27 13.69 -11.68
C LEU A 109 -5.01 12.19 -11.70
N LEU A 110 -4.85 11.54 -10.54
CA LEU A 110 -4.67 10.10 -10.47
C LEU A 110 -5.85 9.35 -11.09
N GLU A 111 -7.09 9.76 -10.81
CA GLU A 111 -8.29 9.17 -11.43
C GLU A 111 -8.26 9.33 -12.95
N LEU A 112 -7.95 10.53 -13.44
CA LEU A 112 -7.88 10.80 -14.89
C LEU A 112 -6.81 9.93 -15.57
N LEU A 113 -5.65 9.76 -14.95
CA LEU A 113 -4.57 8.92 -15.49
C LEU A 113 -4.94 7.43 -15.50
N LEU A 114 -5.80 6.98 -14.60
CA LEU A 114 -6.22 5.59 -14.48
C LEU A 114 -7.47 5.28 -15.31
N ALA A 115 -8.32 6.27 -15.60
CA ALA A 115 -9.47 6.11 -16.48
C ALA A 115 -9.09 5.62 -17.87
N ASP A 116 -7.91 6.02 -18.37
CA ASP A 116 -7.36 5.62 -19.66
C ASP A 116 -6.45 4.39 -19.57
N ALA A 117 -6.27 3.82 -18.37
CA ALA A 117 -5.38 2.68 -18.18
C ALA A 117 -6.03 1.37 -18.69
N PRO A 118 -5.30 0.52 -19.41
CA PRO A 118 -5.85 -0.73 -19.92
C PRO A 118 -6.31 -1.68 -18.79
N ASN A 119 -7.45 -2.33 -19.01
CA ASN A 119 -8.23 -3.04 -17.99
C ASN A 119 -7.47 -4.10 -17.17
N ASN A 120 -6.38 -4.68 -17.69
CA ASN A 120 -5.63 -5.72 -16.98
C ASN A 120 -4.63 -5.11 -15.97
N PRO A 121 -4.92 -5.13 -14.66
CA PRO A 121 -4.12 -4.43 -13.65
C PRO A 121 -2.80 -5.15 -13.34
N ILE A 122 -2.65 -6.39 -13.77
CA ILE A 122 -1.47 -7.22 -13.50
C ILE A 122 -0.36 -6.91 -14.50
N VAL A 123 -0.74 -6.81 -15.78
CA VAL A 123 0.18 -6.47 -16.86
C VAL A 123 0.43 -4.97 -16.91
N ASN A 124 -0.57 -4.18 -16.49
CA ASN A 124 -0.56 -2.72 -16.66
C ASN A 124 -0.50 -1.96 -15.34
N PHE A 125 0.02 -2.56 -14.26
CA PHE A 125 0.26 -1.77 -13.07
C PHE A 125 1.25 -0.65 -13.40
N PRO A 126 0.95 0.62 -13.06
CA PRO A 126 1.81 1.72 -13.42
C PRO A 126 3.22 1.52 -12.85
N SER A 127 4.24 1.56 -13.72
CA SER A 127 5.65 1.53 -13.30
C SER A 127 6.03 2.76 -12.46
N ARG A 128 5.21 3.82 -12.53
CA ARG A 128 5.30 5.04 -11.75
C ARG A 128 3.98 5.37 -11.10
N LEU A 129 4.03 5.78 -9.83
CA LEU A 129 2.88 6.19 -9.03
C LEU A 129 2.89 7.69 -8.79
N LEU A 130 1.72 8.30 -8.71
CA LEU A 130 1.59 9.69 -8.30
C LEU A 130 1.67 9.78 -6.78
N CYS A 131 2.73 10.40 -6.26
CA CYS A 131 2.83 10.68 -4.83
C CYS A 131 2.09 11.97 -4.49
N ALA A 132 1.02 11.87 -3.70
CA ALA A 132 0.23 13.02 -3.25
C ALA A 132 1.03 14.03 -2.44
N ASP A 133 1.91 13.57 -1.53
CA ASP A 133 2.66 14.45 -0.63
C ASP A 133 3.88 15.11 -1.30
N CYS A 134 4.37 14.55 -2.40
CA CYS A 134 5.47 15.12 -3.19
C CYS A 134 5.00 15.74 -4.51
N ALA A 135 3.72 15.58 -4.87
CA ALA A 135 3.12 16.03 -6.12
C ALA A 135 3.94 15.68 -7.37
N ARG A 136 4.39 14.42 -7.46
CA ARG A 136 5.24 13.93 -8.56
C ARG A 136 5.07 12.44 -8.81
N LEU A 137 5.43 12.02 -10.01
CA LEU A 137 5.54 10.61 -10.38
C LEU A 137 6.81 10.01 -9.77
N ILE A 138 6.65 8.87 -9.09
CA ILE A 138 7.72 8.13 -8.43
C ILE A 138 7.78 6.69 -8.93
N PRO A 139 8.96 6.08 -9.11
CA PRO A 139 9.05 4.66 -9.44
C PRO A 139 8.49 3.81 -8.29
N ILE A 140 7.69 2.79 -8.60
CA ILE A 140 7.02 1.94 -7.59
C ILE A 140 8.01 1.35 -6.56
N TYR A 141 9.15 0.82 -7.01
CA TYR A 141 10.11 0.12 -6.17
C TYR A 141 11.04 1.06 -5.38
N ILE A 142 11.17 2.32 -5.81
CA ILE A 142 12.10 3.29 -5.21
C ILE A 142 11.34 4.22 -4.25
N GLY A 143 10.05 4.45 -4.52
CA GLY A 143 9.28 5.48 -3.82
C GLY A 143 9.84 6.87 -4.08
N CYS A 144 9.69 7.77 -3.11
CA CYS A 144 10.22 9.12 -3.18
C CYS A 144 11.75 9.22 -2.98
N GLY A 145 12.39 8.21 -2.39
CA GLY A 145 13.83 8.21 -2.11
C GLY A 145 14.34 9.47 -1.38
N ALA A 146 15.58 9.89 -1.68
CA ALA A 146 16.22 11.05 -1.05
C ALA A 146 15.51 12.40 -1.31
N SER A 147 14.72 12.48 -2.38
CA SER A 147 13.95 13.67 -2.76
C SER A 147 12.56 13.72 -2.12
N ALA A 148 12.26 12.81 -1.19
CA ALA A 148 11.04 12.87 -0.38
C ALA A 148 10.95 14.17 0.42
N THR A 149 9.78 14.80 0.39
CA THR A 149 9.43 15.92 1.27
C THR A 149 9.46 15.46 2.73
N SER A 150 9.69 16.39 3.67
CA SER A 150 9.65 16.08 5.11
C SER A 150 8.30 15.51 5.54
N VAL A 151 7.20 16.02 4.96
CA VAL A 151 5.84 15.54 5.16
C VAL A 151 5.70 14.08 4.73
N PHE A 152 6.19 13.72 3.53
CA PHE A 152 6.15 12.33 3.06
C PHE A 152 6.97 11.41 3.97
N ARG A 153 8.20 11.81 4.36
CA ARG A 153 9.03 10.98 5.24
C ARG A 153 8.35 10.71 6.59
N LYS A 154 7.81 11.76 7.22
CA LYS A 154 7.05 11.62 8.47
C LYS A 154 5.86 10.67 8.29
N THR A 155 5.11 10.83 7.20
CA THR A 155 3.95 9.99 6.88
C THR A 155 4.35 8.54 6.65
N TRP A 156 5.43 8.30 5.90
CA TRP A 156 6.00 6.99 5.66
C TRP A 156 6.47 6.32 6.95
N ASP A 157 7.24 7.02 7.78
CA ASP A 157 7.77 6.50 9.04
C ASP A 157 6.66 6.13 10.01
N LEU A 158 5.59 6.94 10.07
CA LEU A 158 4.44 6.64 10.91
C LEU A 158 3.61 5.47 10.34
N SER A 159 3.44 5.41 9.01
CA SER A 159 2.70 4.31 8.38
C SER A 159 3.39 2.97 8.53
N THR A 160 4.71 2.92 8.36
CA THR A 160 5.50 1.70 8.57
C THR A 160 5.46 1.23 10.03
N ARG A 161 5.34 2.16 10.98
CA ARG A 161 5.22 1.86 12.41
C ARG A 161 3.84 1.38 12.83
N TYR A 162 2.78 1.98 12.28
CA TYR A 162 1.40 1.82 12.78
C TYR A 162 0.45 1.12 11.82
N ILE A 163 0.82 0.85 10.56
CA ILE A 163 0.01 0.09 9.60
C ILE A 163 0.70 -1.26 9.33
N VAL A 164 1.72 -1.25 8.47
CA VAL A 164 2.66 -2.34 8.18
C VAL A 164 3.82 -1.76 7.36
N SER A 165 5.01 -2.38 7.43
CA SER A 165 6.20 -1.91 6.71
C SER A 165 6.07 -1.88 5.19
N SER A 166 5.16 -2.67 4.61
CA SER A 166 4.88 -2.69 3.17
C SER A 166 3.83 -1.66 2.73
N PHE A 167 3.15 -0.99 3.67
CA PHE A 167 2.13 -0.02 3.32
C PHE A 167 2.77 1.24 2.76
N SER A 168 2.23 1.70 1.63
CA SER A 168 2.70 2.87 0.91
C SER A 168 1.51 3.74 0.52
N PRO A 169 1.42 5.00 0.98
CA PRO A 169 0.30 5.87 0.63
C PRO A 169 0.10 6.03 -0.89
N PRO A 170 1.14 6.21 -1.73
CA PRO A 170 0.98 6.23 -3.19
C PRO A 170 0.38 4.94 -3.77
N ILE A 171 0.78 3.77 -3.25
CA ILE A 171 0.20 2.48 -3.68
C ILE A 171 -1.27 2.42 -3.28
N PHE A 172 -1.59 2.79 -2.03
CA PHE A 172 -2.96 2.85 -1.53
C PHE A 172 -3.87 3.70 -2.42
N TYR A 173 -3.50 4.96 -2.69
CA TYR A 173 -4.32 5.84 -3.54
C TYR A 173 -4.50 5.27 -4.95
N THR A 174 -3.44 4.71 -5.53
CA THR A 174 -3.49 4.12 -6.88
C THR A 174 -4.44 2.92 -6.92
N ILE A 175 -4.31 1.99 -5.97
CA ILE A 175 -5.17 0.81 -5.90
C ILE A 175 -6.63 1.19 -5.72
N MET A 176 -6.91 2.16 -4.85
CA MET A 176 -8.27 2.58 -4.59
C MET A 176 -8.90 3.31 -5.79
N ALA A 177 -8.14 4.13 -6.50
CA ALA A 177 -8.57 4.74 -7.75
C ALA A 177 -8.85 3.66 -8.82
N MET A 178 -7.93 2.69 -8.99
CA MET A 178 -8.14 1.56 -9.89
C MET A 178 -9.43 0.77 -9.54
N HIS A 179 -9.66 0.49 -8.26
CA HIS A 179 -10.87 -0.21 -7.83
C HIS A 179 -12.16 0.55 -8.21
N ARG A 180 -12.17 1.89 -8.03
CA ARG A 180 -13.30 2.73 -8.43
C ARG A 180 -13.59 2.71 -9.93
N HIS A 181 -12.55 2.54 -10.75
CA HIS A 181 -12.67 2.35 -12.18
C HIS A 181 -13.04 0.92 -12.60
N GLY A 182 -13.35 0.03 -11.64
CA GLY A 182 -13.79 -1.34 -11.90
C GLY A 182 -12.66 -2.32 -12.19
N HIS A 183 -11.41 -1.94 -11.95
CA HIS A 183 -10.28 -2.86 -12.10
C HIS A 183 -10.26 -3.92 -11.00
N GLN A 184 -9.86 -5.15 -11.36
CA GLN A 184 -9.71 -6.28 -10.44
C GLN A 184 -8.43 -6.16 -9.61
N CYS A 185 -8.52 -5.75 -8.34
CA CYS A 185 -7.32 -5.45 -7.54
C CYS A 185 -6.77 -6.64 -6.74
N ASP A 186 -7.45 -7.78 -6.66
CA ASP A 186 -7.10 -8.87 -5.73
C ASP A 186 -5.69 -9.46 -5.97
N GLU A 187 -5.30 -9.67 -7.22
CA GLU A 187 -3.95 -10.18 -7.53
C GLU A 187 -2.86 -9.14 -7.18
N LEU A 188 -3.13 -7.87 -7.46
CA LEU A 188 -2.22 -6.78 -7.12
C LEU A 188 -2.05 -6.66 -5.60
N LEU A 189 -3.16 -6.72 -4.85
CA LEU A 189 -3.17 -6.74 -3.39
C LEU A 189 -2.35 -7.90 -2.83
N SER A 190 -2.44 -9.07 -3.47
CA SER A 190 -1.65 -10.25 -3.12
C SER A 190 -0.15 -10.07 -3.38
N ARG A 191 0.23 -9.31 -4.41
CA ARG A 191 1.64 -9.01 -4.76
C ARG A 191 2.28 -7.96 -3.85
N ILE A 192 1.51 -6.97 -3.40
CA ILE A 192 2.01 -5.93 -2.47
C ILE A 192 2.00 -6.39 -1.01
N ALA A 193 1.24 -7.45 -0.71
CA ALA A 193 1.31 -8.11 0.58
C ALA A 193 2.74 -8.65 0.80
N PRO A 194 3.37 -8.34 1.94
CA PRO A 194 4.67 -8.88 2.25
C PRO A 194 4.54 -10.41 2.42
N PRO A 195 5.55 -11.18 2.01
CA PRO A 195 5.51 -12.63 2.19
C PRO A 195 5.38 -12.97 3.68
N THR A 196 4.75 -14.10 3.98
CA THR A 196 4.74 -14.67 5.33
C THR A 196 6.17 -14.82 5.82
N THR A 197 6.46 -14.27 7.00
CA THR A 197 7.78 -14.41 7.62
C THR A 197 7.67 -15.28 8.86
N THR A 198 8.51 -16.31 8.94
CA THR A 198 8.64 -17.17 10.12
C THR A 198 10.05 -17.04 10.67
N ARG A 199 10.18 -16.79 11.97
CA ARG A 199 11.47 -16.56 12.64
C ARG A 199 11.55 -17.40 13.90
N TYR A 200 12.73 -17.94 14.18
CA TYR A 200 13.06 -18.57 15.45
C TYR A 200 14.21 -17.81 16.08
N THR A 201 14.01 -17.35 17.31
CA THR A 201 15.03 -16.63 18.07
C THR A 201 15.69 -17.61 19.03
N SER A 202 16.90 -18.07 18.71
CA SER A 202 17.62 -19.10 19.52
C SER A 202 17.87 -18.67 20.96
N SER A 203 18.09 -17.38 21.21
CA SER A 203 18.36 -16.86 22.56
C SER A 203 17.13 -16.88 23.48
N SER A 204 15.92 -16.76 22.93
CA SER A 204 14.67 -16.83 23.69
C SER A 204 13.92 -18.14 23.50
N GLY A 205 14.30 -18.97 22.52
CA GLY A 205 13.55 -20.16 22.13
C GLY A 205 12.18 -19.87 21.52
N ILE A 206 11.91 -18.63 21.13
CA ILE A 206 10.60 -18.21 20.61
C ILE A 206 10.55 -18.41 19.10
N ALA A 207 9.58 -19.19 18.64
CA ALA A 207 9.18 -19.18 17.24
C ALA A 207 8.08 -18.12 17.03
N SER A 208 8.15 -17.36 15.95
CA SER A 208 7.14 -16.37 15.59
C SER A 208 6.84 -16.43 14.11
N GLN A 209 5.60 -16.12 13.74
CA GLN A 209 5.18 -15.98 12.35
C GLN A 209 4.36 -14.71 12.19
N HIS A 210 4.57 -14.01 11.09
CA HIS A 210 3.88 -12.77 10.75
C HIS A 210 3.31 -12.86 9.33
N THR A 211 2.00 -12.71 9.21
CA THR A 211 1.24 -12.75 7.95
C THR A 211 0.44 -11.47 7.77
N VAL A 212 0.28 -11.02 6.53
CA VAL A 212 -0.44 -9.79 6.18
C VAL A 212 -1.26 -10.06 4.94
N HIS A 213 -2.52 -9.64 4.97
CA HIS A 213 -3.43 -9.73 3.84
C HIS A 213 -4.16 -8.42 3.66
N TYR A 214 -4.36 -8.05 2.40
CA TYR A 214 -5.17 -6.91 2.02
C TYR A 214 -6.44 -7.40 1.33
N ARG A 215 -7.53 -6.66 1.50
CA ARG A 215 -8.81 -6.93 0.84
C ARG A 215 -9.57 -5.62 0.68
N ILE A 216 -10.19 -5.40 -0.47
CA ILE A 216 -11.16 -4.30 -0.60
C ILE A 216 -12.53 -4.86 -0.22
N ALA A 217 -13.19 -4.21 0.74
CA ALA A 217 -14.53 -4.61 1.16
C ALA A 217 -15.55 -4.31 0.06
N THR A 218 -16.68 -5.02 0.07
CA THR A 218 -17.79 -4.77 -0.87
C THR A 218 -18.36 -3.35 -0.75
N THR A 219 -18.19 -2.72 0.40
CA THR A 219 -18.57 -1.33 0.66
C THR A 219 -17.57 -0.30 0.12
N GLY A 220 -16.43 -0.75 -0.43
CA GLY A 220 -15.42 0.09 -1.06
C GLY A 220 -14.10 0.34 -0.32
N PRO A 221 -13.96 0.28 1.03
CA PRO A 221 -12.69 0.61 1.69
C PRO A 221 -11.64 -0.50 1.56
N LEU A 222 -10.35 -0.11 1.58
CA LEU A 222 -9.25 -1.07 1.72
C LEU A 222 -9.12 -1.50 3.17
N LEU A 223 -9.21 -2.80 3.39
CA LEU A 223 -8.97 -3.43 4.67
C LEU A 223 -7.62 -4.15 4.66
N ILE A 224 -6.98 -4.17 5.83
CA ILE A 224 -5.77 -4.97 6.08
C ILE A 224 -6.01 -5.85 7.29
N ARG A 225 -5.61 -7.12 7.18
CA ARG A 225 -5.46 -8.06 8.29
C ARG A 225 -3.98 -8.32 8.50
N THR A 226 -3.52 -8.20 9.73
CA THR A 226 -2.19 -8.66 10.12
C THR A 226 -2.34 -9.65 11.25
N GLN A 227 -1.61 -10.75 11.16
CA GLN A 227 -1.58 -11.76 12.20
C GLN A 227 -0.15 -12.04 12.60
N VAL A 228 0.03 -12.18 13.91
CA VAL A 228 1.28 -12.59 14.53
C VAL A 228 1.02 -13.71 15.50
N THR A 229 1.72 -14.81 15.29
CA THR A 229 1.68 -15.98 16.15
C THR A 229 3.04 -16.17 16.80
N TYR A 230 3.05 -16.40 18.11
CA TYR A 230 4.26 -16.71 18.87
C TYR A 230 4.11 -18.08 19.53
N ILE A 231 5.19 -18.87 19.57
CA ILE A 231 5.29 -20.07 20.40
C ILE A 231 6.36 -19.82 21.44
N PHE A 232 5.93 -19.73 22.69
CA PHE A 232 6.79 -19.56 23.84
C PHE A 232 7.17 -20.93 24.44
N PRO A 233 8.46 -21.17 24.72
CA PRO A 233 8.88 -22.38 25.41
C PRO A 233 8.32 -22.44 26.85
N ARG A 234 8.33 -23.64 27.44
CA ARG A 234 8.15 -23.84 28.89
C ARG A 234 9.50 -24.06 29.59
N PRO A 235 9.68 -23.57 30.84
CA PRO A 235 8.80 -22.64 31.56
C PRO A 235 8.72 -21.28 30.85
N PRO A 236 7.66 -20.47 31.08
CA PRO A 236 7.59 -19.13 30.51
C PRO A 236 8.89 -18.40 30.85
N LEU A 237 9.50 -17.77 29.85
CA LEU A 237 10.59 -16.81 30.09
C LEU A 237 10.13 -15.87 31.22
N ASP A 238 11.07 -15.49 32.09
CA ASP A 238 10.89 -14.46 33.12
C ASP A 238 9.97 -13.34 32.63
N ASP A 239 9.27 -12.69 33.57
CA ASP A 239 8.25 -11.63 33.43
C ASP A 239 8.64 -10.41 32.54
N ARG A 240 9.73 -10.51 31.78
CA ARG A 240 10.07 -9.70 30.61
C ARG A 240 8.84 -9.54 29.73
N GLU A 241 8.28 -8.34 29.82
CA GLU A 241 7.27 -7.85 28.91
C GLU A 241 7.79 -8.00 27.48
N HIS A 242 7.21 -8.95 26.75
CA HIS A 242 7.44 -9.06 25.33
C HIS A 242 6.77 -7.86 24.70
N THR A 243 7.58 -6.93 24.20
CA THR A 243 7.07 -5.75 23.52
C THR A 243 6.43 -6.18 22.21
N LEU A 244 5.13 -6.41 22.26
CA LEU A 244 4.29 -6.56 21.10
C LEU A 244 4.25 -5.21 20.37
N GLY A 245 4.31 -5.26 19.04
CA GLY A 245 4.31 -4.06 18.21
C GLY A 245 3.09 -3.17 18.46
N SER A 246 3.13 -1.95 17.92
CA SER A 246 1.96 -1.07 17.96
C SER A 246 0.93 -1.54 16.93
N PHE A 247 -0.31 -1.77 17.36
CA PHE A 247 -1.40 -2.12 16.44
C PHE A 247 -1.93 -0.86 15.76
N CYS A 248 -2.08 0.24 16.49
CA CYS A 248 -2.29 1.58 15.97
C CYS A 248 -1.64 2.61 16.92
N HIS A 249 -1.77 3.91 16.64
CA HIS A 249 -1.26 4.95 17.54
C HIS A 249 -1.93 4.93 18.93
N HIS A 250 -3.19 4.46 19.00
CA HIS A 250 -3.99 4.46 20.24
C HIS A 250 -3.89 3.17 21.05
N ILE A 251 -3.79 2.01 20.38
CA ILE A 251 -3.60 0.71 21.01
C ILE A 251 -2.22 0.18 20.63
N GLY A 252 -1.33 0.15 21.62
CA GLY A 252 -0.06 -0.57 21.56
C GLY A 252 -0.08 -1.84 22.41
N GLY A 253 0.89 -2.72 22.15
CA GLY A 253 1.13 -3.92 22.94
C GLY A 253 1.46 -3.68 24.42
N LYS A 254 1.65 -2.42 24.84
CA LYS A 254 1.91 -2.00 26.22
C LYS A 254 0.72 -1.32 26.91
N THR A 255 -0.42 -1.21 26.24
CA THR A 255 -1.60 -0.61 26.88
C THR A 255 -2.12 -1.54 27.98
N GLU A 256 -2.53 -0.98 29.12
CA GLU A 256 -3.00 -1.76 30.29
C GLU A 256 -4.12 -2.75 29.91
N ARG A 257 -5.06 -2.30 29.08
CA ARG A 257 -6.16 -3.14 28.56
C ARG A 257 -5.64 -4.34 27.78
N PHE A 258 -4.64 -4.14 26.92
CA PHE A 258 -4.06 -5.20 26.12
C PHE A 258 -3.23 -6.15 26.99
N SER A 259 -2.36 -5.63 27.86
CA SER A 259 -1.55 -6.42 28.80
C SER A 259 -2.41 -7.28 29.73
N THR A 260 -3.52 -6.74 30.24
CA THR A 260 -4.48 -7.49 31.07
C THR A 260 -5.16 -8.60 30.28
N THR A 261 -5.60 -8.32 29.04
CA THR A 261 -6.22 -9.33 28.17
C THR A 261 -5.24 -10.45 27.82
N MET A 262 -3.99 -10.09 27.55
CA MET A 262 -2.88 -11.00 27.29
C MET A 262 -2.62 -11.96 28.47
N LYS A 263 -2.50 -11.41 29.68
CA LYS A 263 -2.34 -12.22 30.91
C LYS A 263 -3.53 -13.17 31.08
N LEU A 264 -4.75 -12.66 30.88
CA LEU A 264 -5.97 -13.46 30.99
C LEU A 264 -5.96 -14.65 30.02
N VAL A 265 -5.73 -14.44 28.72
CA VAL A 265 -5.74 -15.57 27.75
C VAL A 265 -4.63 -16.57 28.02
N GLN A 266 -3.45 -16.11 28.46
CA GLN A 266 -2.36 -17.00 28.83
C GLN A 266 -2.71 -17.84 30.06
N THR A 267 -3.28 -17.23 31.10
CA THR A 267 -3.76 -17.93 32.28
C THR A 267 -4.88 -18.92 31.93
N GLU A 268 -5.84 -18.52 31.10
CA GLU A 268 -6.91 -19.41 30.61
C GLU A 268 -6.35 -20.60 29.81
N ALA A 269 -5.32 -20.41 28.98
CA ALA A 269 -4.70 -21.50 28.23
C ALA A 269 -3.80 -22.41 29.09
N LEU A 270 -3.25 -21.88 30.18
CA LEU A 270 -2.45 -22.63 31.14
C LEU A 270 -3.29 -23.40 32.15
N SER A 271 -4.45 -22.86 32.51
CA SER A 271 -5.47 -23.50 33.33
C SER A 271 -6.45 -24.30 32.45
N GLY A 272 -7.17 -25.27 33.02
CA GLY A 272 -8.24 -25.97 32.29
C GLY A 272 -7.80 -26.76 31.04
N THR A 273 -8.52 -26.57 29.92
CA THR A 273 -8.52 -27.42 28.71
C THR A 273 -7.30 -27.22 27.79
N GLY A 274 -6.37 -26.34 28.15
CA GLY A 274 -5.20 -26.04 27.32
C GLY A 274 -5.47 -25.00 26.22
N ARG A 275 -6.58 -24.26 26.28
CA ARG A 275 -6.97 -23.25 25.29
C ARG A 275 -7.76 -22.11 25.94
N SER A 276 -7.50 -20.87 25.56
CA SER A 276 -8.29 -19.71 25.96
C SER A 276 -9.51 -19.51 25.06
N GLN A 277 -10.47 -18.71 25.53
CA GLN A 277 -11.49 -18.15 24.64
C GLN A 277 -10.88 -16.99 23.82
N PRO A 278 -11.35 -16.75 22.58
CA PRO A 278 -10.97 -15.57 21.81
C PRO A 278 -11.43 -14.29 22.53
N LYS A 279 -10.54 -13.28 22.60
CA LYS A 279 -10.86 -11.97 23.18
C LYS A 279 -10.62 -10.87 22.17
N PHE A 280 -11.66 -10.09 21.89
CA PHE A 280 -11.58 -8.93 21.02
C PHE A 280 -11.32 -7.63 21.80
N ILE A 281 -10.55 -6.73 21.21
CA ILE A 281 -10.19 -5.42 21.73
C ILE A 281 -10.35 -4.41 20.60
N ASP A 282 -11.32 -3.50 20.73
CA ASP A 282 -11.53 -2.41 19.79
C ASP A 282 -10.81 -1.14 20.23
N CYS A 283 -10.29 -0.43 19.23
CA CYS A 283 -9.84 0.93 19.39
C CYS A 283 -11.02 1.89 19.43
N ASN A 284 -11.07 2.73 20.45
CA ASN A 284 -12.11 3.74 20.61
C ASN A 284 -11.95 4.96 19.69
N TYR A 285 -10.81 5.07 19.00
CA TYR A 285 -10.38 6.27 18.28
C TYR A 285 -10.18 6.04 16.77
N CYS A 286 -9.86 4.81 16.36
CA CYS A 286 -9.69 4.45 14.96
C CYS A 286 -10.35 3.11 14.66
N ARG A 287 -10.54 2.78 13.39
CA ARG A 287 -11.19 1.54 12.95
C ARG A 287 -10.22 0.35 13.00
N THR A 288 -9.72 0.04 14.19
CA THR A 288 -8.83 -1.08 14.46
C THR A 288 -9.44 -2.01 15.49
N THR A 289 -9.54 -3.29 15.14
CA THR A 289 -9.99 -4.36 16.03
C THR A 289 -8.88 -5.39 16.15
N VAL A 290 -8.61 -5.83 17.37
CA VAL A 290 -7.59 -6.85 17.69
C VAL A 290 -8.28 -8.06 18.29
N LEU A 291 -7.94 -9.26 17.83
CA LEU A 291 -8.31 -10.55 18.38
C LEU A 291 -7.07 -11.19 19.01
N VAL A 292 -7.21 -11.62 20.26
CA VAL A 292 -6.14 -12.30 21.01
C VAL A 292 -6.65 -13.66 21.49
N GLY A 293 -5.80 -14.68 21.38
CA GLY A 293 -6.04 -16.00 21.94
C GLY A 293 -4.74 -16.73 22.29
N ALA A 294 -4.85 -17.77 23.11
CA ALA A 294 -3.72 -18.59 23.50
C ALA A 294 -4.10 -20.07 23.55
N ARG A 295 -3.12 -20.94 23.29
CA ARG A 295 -3.28 -22.39 23.29
C ARG A 295 -2.00 -23.08 23.75
N LYS A 296 -2.13 -24.09 24.59
CA LYS A 296 -1.04 -24.99 24.95
C LYS A 296 -0.70 -25.91 23.77
N LEU A 297 0.56 -25.92 23.38
CA LEU A 297 1.09 -26.77 22.33
C LEU A 297 1.88 -27.92 22.98
N ARG A 298 1.43 -29.16 22.74
CA ARG A 298 2.01 -30.35 23.37
C ARG A 298 3.51 -30.44 23.06
N GLY A 299 4.34 -30.49 24.11
CA GLY A 299 5.79 -30.56 24.01
C GLY A 299 6.47 -29.30 23.45
N ARG A 300 5.75 -28.16 23.31
CA ARG A 300 6.27 -26.95 22.66
C ARG A 300 6.02 -25.66 23.43
N GLY A 301 5.16 -25.73 24.46
CA GLY A 301 4.86 -24.62 25.35
C GLY A 301 3.52 -23.96 25.05
N ILE A 302 3.49 -22.64 24.92
CA ILE A 302 2.25 -21.85 24.72
C ILE A 302 2.32 -21.14 23.38
N GLY A 303 1.35 -21.40 22.51
CA GLY A 303 1.05 -20.58 21.35
C GLY A 303 0.20 -19.37 21.73
N LEU A 304 0.61 -18.19 21.30
CA LEU A 304 -0.14 -16.95 21.40
C LEU A 304 -0.47 -16.46 20.00
N PHE A 305 -1.72 -16.08 19.77
CA PHE A 305 -2.26 -15.70 18.47
C PHE A 305 -2.83 -14.29 18.60
N ILE A 306 -2.29 -13.36 17.82
CA ILE A 306 -2.76 -11.98 17.78
C ILE A 306 -3.08 -11.66 16.34
N THR A 307 -4.33 -11.33 16.06
CA THR A 307 -4.77 -10.87 14.74
C THR A 307 -5.37 -9.49 14.89
N TRP A 308 -5.09 -8.57 13.97
CA TRP A 308 -5.78 -7.29 13.95
C TRP A 308 -6.18 -6.89 12.54
N TRP A 309 -7.31 -6.20 12.46
CA TRP A 309 -7.86 -5.67 11.23
C TRP A 309 -7.89 -4.15 11.30
N LYS A 310 -7.63 -3.50 10.16
CA LYS A 310 -7.74 -2.05 10.01
C LYS A 310 -8.51 -1.72 8.75
N ASP A 311 -9.37 -0.73 8.84
CA ASP A 311 -9.98 -0.06 7.70
C ASP A 311 -9.13 1.16 7.33
N LEU A 312 -8.47 1.10 6.17
CA LEU A 312 -7.59 2.15 5.66
C LEU A 312 -8.35 3.23 4.87
N GLY A 313 -9.66 3.07 4.67
CA GLY A 313 -10.52 4.00 3.94
C GLY A 313 -10.62 3.68 2.45
N ASP A 314 -11.43 4.48 1.76
CA ASP A 314 -11.72 4.35 0.33
C ASP A 314 -10.73 5.10 -0.57
N GLY A 315 -9.79 5.85 0.00
CA GLY A 315 -8.77 6.59 -0.76
C GLY A 315 -9.25 7.86 -1.45
N ARG A 316 -10.47 8.35 -1.15
CA ARG A 316 -10.92 9.69 -1.53
C ARG A 316 -10.31 10.75 -0.60
N PRO A 317 -10.17 12.01 -1.05
CA PRO A 317 -9.70 13.10 -0.19
C PRO A 317 -10.52 13.30 1.09
N ALA A 318 -11.81 12.93 1.07
CA ALA A 318 -12.70 13.05 2.22
C ALA A 318 -12.55 11.90 3.25
N ASP A 319 -11.95 10.78 2.84
CA ASP A 319 -11.80 9.57 3.65
C ASP A 319 -10.31 9.26 3.90
N GLU A 320 -9.73 10.05 4.80
CA GLU A 320 -8.37 9.84 5.31
C GLU A 320 -8.37 8.93 6.56
N THR A 321 -9.24 7.92 6.64
CA THR A 321 -9.37 7.06 7.84
C THR A 321 -8.03 6.44 8.29
N TRP A 322 -7.12 6.14 7.37
CA TRP A 322 -5.78 5.64 7.74
C TRP A 322 -4.89 6.69 8.42
N THR A 323 -5.12 8.00 8.21
CA THR A 323 -4.32 9.06 8.87
C THR A 323 -4.64 9.18 10.36
N ASP A 324 -5.88 8.87 10.76
CA ASP A 324 -6.29 8.74 12.17
C ASP A 324 -5.49 7.64 12.89
N GLN A 325 -5.12 6.56 12.19
CA GLN A 325 -4.39 5.43 12.78
C GLN A 325 -2.93 5.75 13.11
N ILE A 326 -2.38 6.75 12.43
CA ILE A 326 -0.97 7.16 12.54
C ILE A 326 -0.79 8.49 13.28
N GLY A 327 -1.88 9.09 13.76
CA GLY A 327 -1.87 10.34 14.54
C GLY A 327 -1.54 11.59 13.71
N LEU A 328 -1.81 11.58 12.40
CA LEU A 328 -1.64 12.76 11.53
C LEU A 328 -2.92 13.57 11.33
N SER A 329 -4.06 13.03 11.75
CA SER A 329 -5.35 13.71 11.64
C SER A 329 -5.36 14.97 12.49
N THR A 330 -5.72 16.10 11.87
CA THR A 330 -5.92 17.40 12.53
C THR A 330 -7.33 17.55 13.09
N ARG A 331 -8.17 16.50 13.00
CA ARG A 331 -9.52 16.53 13.56
C ARG A 331 -9.40 16.77 15.07
N PRO A 332 -10.10 17.78 15.62
CA PRO A 332 -10.03 18.06 17.06
C PRO A 332 -10.40 16.80 17.84
N GLU A 333 -9.60 16.45 18.85
CA GLU A 333 -9.79 15.27 19.73
C GLU A 333 -11.18 15.18 20.36
N LYS A 334 -11.93 16.30 20.36
CA LYS A 334 -13.34 16.33 20.71
C LYS A 334 -14.15 15.78 19.53
N TRP A 335 -14.78 14.61 19.73
CA TRP A 335 -15.70 13.88 18.85
C TRP A 335 -15.01 12.96 17.83
N ARG A 336 -15.23 11.64 17.79
CA ARG A 336 -16.29 10.79 18.35
C ARG A 336 -15.63 9.53 18.89
N HIS A 337 -16.03 9.05 20.07
CA HIS A 337 -15.93 7.62 20.34
C HIS A 337 -16.59 6.93 19.16
N VAL A 338 -15.77 6.26 18.34
CA VAL A 338 -16.26 5.47 17.24
C VAL A 338 -16.97 4.30 17.91
N ARG A 339 -18.26 4.45 18.28
CA ARG A 339 -19.12 3.36 18.74
C ARG A 339 -19.44 2.48 17.54
N HIS A 340 -18.41 1.87 16.97
CA HIS A 340 -18.62 0.70 16.14
C HIS A 340 -18.56 -0.47 17.10
N GLY A 341 -19.55 -1.37 17.02
CA GLY A 341 -19.41 -2.67 17.66
C GLY A 341 -18.14 -3.34 17.16
N THR A 342 -17.67 -4.35 17.87
CA THR A 342 -16.39 -5.04 17.67
C THR A 342 -16.14 -5.67 16.30
N ILE A 343 -17.10 -5.59 15.39
CA ILE A 343 -17.30 -6.56 14.33
C ILE A 343 -17.28 -5.99 12.91
N PRO A 344 -17.63 -4.74 12.58
CA PRO A 344 -17.79 -4.32 11.18
C PRO A 344 -16.56 -4.52 10.30
N VAL A 345 -15.35 -4.23 10.81
CA VAL A 345 -14.10 -4.43 10.02
C VAL A 345 -13.76 -5.91 9.86
N VAL A 346 -14.05 -6.73 10.88
CA VAL A 346 -13.81 -8.18 10.85
C VAL A 346 -14.82 -8.86 9.95
N GLU A 347 -16.11 -8.52 10.07
CA GLU A 347 -17.19 -8.98 9.17
C GLU A 347 -16.92 -8.59 7.72
N ALA A 348 -16.47 -7.36 7.46
CA ALA A 348 -16.16 -6.91 6.12
C ALA A 348 -14.92 -7.64 5.54
N PHE A 349 -13.96 -8.05 6.38
CA PHE A 349 -12.76 -8.76 5.94
C PHE A 349 -12.96 -10.27 5.82
N GLU A 350 -13.54 -10.92 6.83
CA GLU A 350 -13.67 -12.38 6.93
C GLU A 350 -15.01 -12.89 6.36
N GLY A 351 -16.02 -12.02 6.24
CA GLY A 351 -17.37 -12.36 5.79
C GLY A 351 -18.33 -12.66 6.94
N GLN A 352 -19.46 -13.30 6.60
CA GLN A 352 -20.47 -13.73 7.58
C GLN A 352 -19.86 -14.80 8.49
N ASN A 353 -20.01 -14.66 9.82
CA ASN A 353 -19.45 -15.49 10.92
C ASN A 353 -18.24 -14.93 11.70
N ALA A 354 -17.90 -13.65 11.57
CA ALA A 354 -16.84 -13.05 12.40
C ALA A 354 -17.03 -13.24 13.93
N ARG A 355 -18.28 -13.41 14.40
CA ARG A 355 -18.60 -13.68 15.81
C ARG A 355 -18.16 -15.06 16.31
N TYR A 356 -17.95 -16.01 15.40
CA TYR A 356 -17.49 -17.36 15.68
C TYR A 356 -16.03 -17.56 15.26
N LEU A 357 -15.35 -16.49 14.83
CA LEU A 357 -13.98 -16.57 14.35
C LEU A 357 -13.07 -17.08 15.46
N ASP A 358 -12.45 -18.22 15.20
CA ASP A 358 -11.43 -18.78 16.08
C ASP A 358 -10.04 -18.28 15.69
N PHE A 359 -9.17 -18.08 16.67
CA PHE A 359 -7.85 -17.50 16.45
C PHE A 359 -6.89 -18.46 15.72
N ASP A 360 -7.18 -19.76 15.69
CA ASP A 360 -6.39 -20.77 14.95
C ASP A 360 -6.91 -21.04 13.52
N GLU A 361 -8.15 -20.68 13.22
CA GLU A 361 -8.75 -20.81 11.87
C GLU A 361 -8.19 -19.79 10.87
N VAL A 362 -7.68 -18.66 11.35
CA VAL A 362 -7.09 -17.61 10.51
C VAL A 362 -5.80 -18.06 9.83
N MET A 363 -5.07 -19.01 10.43
CA MET A 363 -3.80 -19.51 9.91
C MET A 363 -4.01 -20.65 8.90
N THR A 364 -3.25 -20.63 7.81
CA THR A 364 -3.29 -21.77 6.87
C THR A 364 -2.56 -22.99 7.46
N ARG A 365 -2.88 -24.18 6.94
CA ARG A 365 -2.18 -25.41 7.31
C ARG A 365 -0.68 -25.37 6.97
N ALA A 366 -0.31 -24.67 5.89
CA ALA A 366 1.08 -24.51 5.49
C ALA A 366 1.84 -23.61 6.48
N ASP A 367 1.23 -22.49 6.88
CA ASP A 367 1.78 -21.57 7.87
C ASP A 367 2.03 -22.28 9.20
N TRP A 368 1.05 -23.06 9.66
CA TRP A 368 1.15 -23.90 10.85
C TRP A 368 2.31 -24.90 10.77
N LYS A 369 2.44 -25.61 9.65
CA LYS A 369 3.51 -26.59 9.44
C LYS A 369 4.88 -25.91 9.54
N GLU A 370 5.05 -24.74 8.93
CA GLU A 370 6.31 -24.01 8.94
C GLU A 370 6.65 -23.47 10.33
N LEU A 371 5.68 -22.91 11.05
CA LEU A 371 5.86 -22.43 12.41
C LEU A 371 6.26 -23.56 13.37
N LEU A 372 5.60 -24.72 13.28
CA LEU A 372 5.92 -25.89 14.09
C LEU A 372 7.23 -26.57 13.68
N ARG A 373 7.67 -26.43 12.43
CA ARG A 373 8.98 -26.92 11.98
C ARG A 373 10.13 -26.18 12.68
N LEU A 374 9.97 -24.88 12.89
CA LEU A 374 11.00 -24.03 13.50
C LEU A 374 10.95 -24.02 15.03
N SER A 375 9.81 -24.32 15.64
CA SER A 375 9.71 -24.56 17.08
C SER A 375 10.28 -25.95 17.41
N PRO A 376 11.26 -26.10 18.30
CA PRO A 376 11.69 -27.41 18.77
C PRO A 376 10.68 -28.03 19.75
N ILE A 377 10.63 -29.36 19.79
CA ILE A 377 9.95 -30.09 20.87
C ILE A 377 10.90 -30.09 22.08
N GLN A 378 10.37 -29.72 23.24
CA GLN A 378 11.09 -29.62 24.51
C GLN A 378 10.88 -30.86 25.38
#